data_AF-A0A843JUB1-F1
#
_entry.id   AF-A0A843JUB1-F1
#
_cell.length_a   1.000
_cell.length_b   1.000
_cell.length_c   1.000
_cell.angle_alpha   90.00
_cell.angle_beta   90.00
_cell.angle_gamma   90.00
#
_symmetry.space_group_name_H-M   'P 1'
#
loop_
_entity.id
_entity.type
_entity.pdbx_description
1 polymer ?
#
loop_
_entity_poly.entity_id
_entity_poly.type
_entity_poly.pdbx_seq_one_letter_code
_entity_poly.pdbx_strand_id
1 'polypeptide(L)'
;MEYEIKYKPSYAMLEVTLAPGESVTAEAGSMSWMQPTIVVHTRMRKKGLLGSIGMALIGGQSFFVNDFTATNASGKAGFSAAPLGDV
;
A
#
# COMPACT_ATOMS: atom_id res chain seq x y z
N MET A 1 -0.61 13.20 7.47
CA MET A 1 -1.27 11.94 7.11
C MET A 1 -2.21 11.56 8.23
N GLU A 2 -3.48 11.35 7.90
CA GLU A 2 -4.50 10.81 8.80
C GLU A 2 -4.89 9.40 8.36
N TYR A 3 -5.33 8.55 9.29
CA TYR A 3 -5.78 7.20 8.96
C TYR A 3 -6.95 6.74 9.82
N GLU A 4 -7.75 5.83 9.24
CA GLU A 4 -8.85 5.15 9.90
C GLU A 4 -8.84 3.67 9.50
N ILE A 5 -9.17 2.76 10.43
CA ILE A 5 -9.38 1.35 10.09
C ILE A 5 -10.87 1.05 10.13
N LYS A 6 -11.43 0.72 8.97
CA LYS A 6 -12.86 0.46 8.74
C LYS A 6 -13.12 -1.04 8.62
N TYR A 7 -14.39 -1.44 8.75
CA TYR A 7 -14.88 -2.80 8.47
C TYR A 7 -14.22 -3.92 9.28
N LYS A 8 -13.78 -3.61 10.51
CA LYS A 8 -13.27 -4.60 11.47
C LYS A 8 -14.39 -5.58 11.92
N PRO A 9 -14.03 -6.82 12.33
CA PRO A 9 -12.68 -7.39 12.33
C PRO A 9 -12.34 -8.16 11.05
N SER A 10 -13.34 -8.70 10.35
CA SER A 10 -13.14 -9.73 9.33
C SER A 10 -12.66 -9.21 7.98
N TYR A 11 -12.97 -7.94 7.65
CA TYR A 11 -12.64 -7.31 6.37
C TYR A 11 -12.00 -5.94 6.57
N ALA A 12 -11.08 -5.87 7.53
CA ALA A 12 -10.46 -4.61 7.92
C ALA A 12 -9.81 -3.91 6.71
N MET A 13 -10.12 -2.62 6.54
CA MET A 13 -9.56 -1.76 5.51
C MET A 13 -8.92 -0.54 6.16
N LEU A 14 -7.69 -0.22 5.78
CA LEU A 14 -7.01 1.01 6.14
C LEU A 14 -7.39 2.10 5.13
N GLU A 15 -8.11 3.11 5.56
CA GLU A 15 -8.33 4.34 4.79
C GLU A 15 -7.32 5.39 5.25
N VAL A 16 -6.55 5.97 4.35
CA VAL A 16 -5.63 7.08 4.65
C VAL A 16 -6.09 8.34 3.94
N THR A 17 -5.84 9.48 4.56
CA THR A 17 -5.94 10.80 3.95
C THR A 17 -4.55 11.42 3.89
N LEU A 18 -4.13 11.77 2.67
CA LEU A 18 -2.85 12.38 2.36
C LEU A 18 -3.07 13.85 2.02
N ALA A 19 -2.30 14.74 2.63
CA ALA A 19 -2.19 16.13 2.19
C ALA A 19 -1.29 16.23 0.94
N PRO A 20 -1.37 17.33 0.15
CA PRO A 20 -0.47 17.55 -0.99
C PRO A 20 1.00 17.31 -0.64
N GLY A 21 1.66 16.45 -1.43
CA GLY A 21 3.06 16.04 -1.23
C GLY A 21 3.27 14.88 -0.24
N GLU A 22 2.26 14.47 0.53
CA GLU A 22 2.37 13.30 1.40
C GLU A 22 2.27 12.00 0.60
N SER A 23 3.00 10.98 1.07
CA SER A 23 3.09 9.68 0.43
C SER A 23 2.96 8.54 1.44
N VAL A 24 2.35 7.44 1.02
CA VAL A 24 2.35 6.16 1.74
C VAL A 24 2.85 5.04 0.83
N THR A 25 3.71 4.17 1.35
CA THR A 25 4.11 2.95 0.65
C THR A 25 3.21 1.80 1.08
N ALA A 26 2.64 1.07 0.12
CA ALA A 26 1.86 -0.14 0.40
C ALA A 26 2.35 -1.34 -0.45
N GLU A 27 2.04 -2.55 0.03
CA GLU A 27 2.34 -3.79 -0.68
C GLU A 27 1.64 -3.83 -2.04
N ALA A 28 2.26 -4.47 -3.03
CA ALA A 28 1.58 -4.72 -4.29
C ALA A 28 0.29 -5.54 -4.06
N GLY A 29 -0.79 -5.15 -4.74
CA GLY A 29 -2.10 -5.81 -4.59
C GLY A 29 -2.91 -5.43 -3.35
N SER A 30 -2.38 -4.61 -2.43
CA SER A 30 -3.12 -4.21 -1.22
C SER A 30 -4.14 -3.08 -1.45
N MET A 31 -4.00 -2.28 -2.50
CA MET A 31 -4.90 -1.16 -2.77
C MET A 31 -6.27 -1.66 -3.26
N SER A 32 -7.33 -1.24 -2.57
CA SER A 32 -8.72 -1.50 -2.97
C SER A 32 -9.29 -0.34 -3.80
N TRP A 33 -8.98 0.91 -3.46
CA TRP A 33 -9.41 2.11 -4.18
C TRP A 33 -8.50 3.31 -3.88
N MET A 34 -8.55 4.33 -4.74
CA MET A 34 -7.90 5.63 -4.50
C MET A 34 -8.67 6.76 -5.20
N GLN A 35 -8.52 7.98 -4.71
CA GLN A 35 -9.04 9.18 -5.38
C GLN A 35 -8.13 9.63 -6.54
N PRO A 36 -8.66 10.33 -7.56
CA PRO A 36 -7.88 10.78 -8.73
C PRO A 36 -6.72 11.74 -8.42
N THR A 37 -6.71 12.35 -7.23
CA THR A 37 -5.63 13.23 -6.76
C THR A 37 -4.37 12.48 -6.31
N ILE A 38 -4.47 11.15 -6.16
CA ILE A 38 -3.38 10.25 -5.83
C ILE A 38 -2.69 9.74 -7.10
N VAL A 39 -1.37 9.87 -7.14
CA VAL A 39 -0.51 9.27 -8.16
C VAL A 39 0.25 8.09 -7.56
N VAL A 40 0.43 7.03 -8.36
CA VAL A 40 1.09 5.79 -7.92
C VAL A 40 2.43 5.62 -8.63
N HIS A 41 3.46 5.27 -7.86
CA HIS A 41 4.76 4.88 -8.39
C HIS A 41 5.15 3.49 -7.88
N THR A 42 5.24 2.52 -8.79
CA THR A 42 5.69 1.17 -8.46
C THR A 42 7.21 1.10 -8.51
N ARG A 43 7.82 0.52 -7.46
CA ARG A 43 9.26 0.27 -7.43
C ARG A 43 9.58 -1.05 -6.76
N MET A 44 10.71 -1.62 -7.14
CA MET A 44 11.32 -2.69 -6.34
C MET A 44 11.78 -2.10 -5.00
N ARG A 45 11.64 -2.87 -3.92
CA ARG A 45 12.22 -2.49 -2.63
C ARG A 45 13.73 -2.30 -2.80
N LYS A 46 14.27 -1.14 -2.38
CA LYS A 46 15.71 -0.87 -2.44
C LYS A 46 16.42 -1.76 -1.40
N LYS A 47 17.01 -2.86 -1.89
CA LYS A 47 18.01 -3.80 -1.31
C LYS A 47 18.29 -3.79 0.21
N GLY A 48 18.15 -4.97 0.80
CA GLY A 48 19.31 -5.67 1.38
C GLY A 48 19.94 -6.57 0.31
N LEU A 49 21.20 -6.33 -0.06
CA LEU A 49 21.86 -6.89 -1.24
C LEU A 49 22.05 -8.42 -1.25
N LEU A 50 22.08 -9.12 -0.12
CA LEU A 50 22.38 -10.56 -0.10
C LEU A 50 21.59 -11.38 0.94
N GLY A 51 20.76 -10.76 1.79
CA GLY A 51 20.11 -11.45 2.92
C GLY A 51 18.60 -11.67 2.80
N SER A 52 17.90 -10.94 1.93
CA SER A 52 16.42 -10.87 1.95
C SER A 52 15.71 -11.54 0.78
N ILE A 53 16.41 -11.98 -0.28
CA ILE A 53 15.77 -12.73 -1.38
C ILE A 53 15.25 -14.08 -0.86
N GLY A 54 16.00 -14.73 0.04
CA GLY A 54 15.54 -15.94 0.72
C GLY A 54 14.36 -15.70 1.67
N MET A 55 14.36 -14.59 2.43
CA MET A 55 13.29 -14.29 3.40
C MET A 55 12.00 -13.74 2.79
N ALA A 56 12.06 -12.98 1.69
CA ALA A 56 10.87 -12.49 1.00
C ALA A 56 10.04 -13.65 0.42
N LEU A 57 10.70 -14.71 -0.05
CA LEU A 57 10.05 -15.95 -0.50
C LEU A 57 9.44 -16.75 0.65
N ILE A 58 10.04 -16.72 1.84
CA ILE A 58 9.55 -17.43 3.03
C ILE A 58 8.40 -16.67 3.72
N GLY A 59 8.39 -15.33 3.63
CA GLY A 59 7.42 -14.47 4.31
C GLY A 59 6.20 -14.05 3.49
N GLY A 60 6.05 -14.53 2.24
CA GLY A 60 4.91 -14.18 1.37
C GLY A 60 4.80 -12.69 1.02
N GLN A 61 5.90 -11.93 1.16
CA GLN A 61 5.91 -10.49 0.92
C GLN A 61 6.22 -10.16 -0.55
N SER A 62 5.65 -9.07 -1.07
CA SER A 62 5.91 -8.64 -2.44
C SER A 62 7.31 -8.04 -2.61
N PHE A 63 7.98 -8.39 -3.71
CA PHE A 63 9.23 -7.74 -4.15
C PHE A 63 9.00 -6.29 -4.62
N PHE A 64 7.78 -5.99 -5.05
CA PHE A 64 7.35 -4.70 -5.55
C PHE A 64 6.44 -4.01 -4.53
N VAL A 65 6.65 -2.70 -4.37
CA VAL A 65 5.78 -1.84 -3.57
C VAL A 65 5.30 -0.68 -4.41
N ASN A 66 4.18 -0.09 -4.00
CA ASN A 66 3.60 1.09 -4.61
C ASN A 66 3.69 2.26 -3.64
N ASP A 67 4.26 3.38 -4.07
CA ASP A 67 4.18 4.64 -3.36
C ASP A 67 2.97 5.43 -3.89
N PHE A 68 2.03 5.75 -3.00
CA PHE A 68 0.82 6.53 -3.29
C PHE A 68 1.01 7.94 -2.76
N THR A 69 1.01 8.92 -3.65
CA THR A 69 1.33 10.31 -3.31
C THR A 69 0.19 11.23 -3.70
N ALA A 70 -0.30 12.04 -2.77
CA ALA A 70 -1.22 13.12 -3.09
C ALA A 70 -0.48 14.25 -3.79
N THR A 71 -0.99 14.70 -4.95
CA THR A 71 -0.33 15.72 -5.76
C THR A 71 -0.79 17.13 -5.39
N ASN A 72 -1.70 17.71 -6.18
CA ASN A 72 -2.09 19.12 -6.08
C ASN A 72 -3.20 19.40 -5.06
N ALA A 73 -3.78 18.35 -4.48
CA ALA A 73 -4.86 18.43 -3.51
C ALA A 73 -4.81 17.23 -2.56
N SER A 74 -5.52 17.32 -1.43
CA SER A 74 -5.68 16.18 -0.56
C SER A 74 -6.34 15.01 -1.31
N GLY A 75 -5.94 13.79 -0.96
CA GLY A 75 -6.49 12.58 -1.53
C GLY A 75 -6.58 11.46 -0.53
N LYS A 76 -7.56 10.58 -0.75
CA LYS A 76 -7.77 9.37 0.05
C LYS A 76 -7.44 8.11 -0.75
N ALA A 77 -6.95 7.11 -0.04
CA ALA A 77 -6.76 5.76 -0.58
C ALA A 77 -7.13 4.71 0.47
N GLY A 78 -7.68 3.59 0.00
CA GLY A 78 -8.07 2.45 0.82
C GLY A 78 -7.22 1.22 0.52
N PHE A 79 -6.72 0.57 1.57
CA PHE A 79 -5.87 -0.61 1.49
C PHE A 79 -6.46 -1.76 2.32
N SER A 80 -6.54 -2.95 1.72
CA SER A 80 -6.92 -4.21 2.37
C SER A 80 -5.73 -5.15 2.44
N ALA A 81 -5.71 -6.02 3.45
CA ALA A 81 -4.73 -7.12 3.48
C ALA A 81 -4.96 -8.08 2.30
N ALA A 82 -3.88 -8.56 1.69
CA ALA A 82 -3.93 -9.63 0.70
C ALA A 82 -3.75 -11.01 1.38
N PRO A 83 -4.39 -12.10 0.90
CA PRO A 83 -5.49 -12.15 -0.06
C PRO A 83 -6.84 -12.33 0.64
N LEU A 84 -7.86 -11.57 0.21
CA LEU A 84 -9.25 -11.99 0.37
C LEU A 84 -9.68 -12.64 -0.95
N GLY A 85 -9.64 -13.98 -0.98
CA GLY A 85 -9.99 -14.78 -2.16
C GLY A 85 -8.79 -15.09 -3.06
N ASP A 86 -8.01 -16.09 -2.67
CA ASP A 86 -7.37 -16.98 -3.66
C ASP A 86 -8.51 -17.80 -4.29
N VAL A 87 -8.47 -18.03 -5.61
CA VAL A 87 -9.31 -19.03 -6.29
C VAL A 87 -8.40 -20.07 -6.89
#